data_AF-A0A3N5SKB8-F1
#
_entry.id   AF-A0A3N5SKB8-F1
#
_cell.length_a   1.000
_cell.length_b   1.000
_cell.length_c   1.000
_cell.angle_alpha   90.00
_cell.angle_beta   90.00
_cell.angle_gamma   90.00
#
_symmetry.space_group_name_H-M   'P 1'
#
loop_
_entity.id
_entity.type
_entity.pdbx_description
1 polymer ?
#
loop_
_entity_poly.entity_id
_entity_poly.type
_entity_poly.pdbx_seq_one_letter_code
_entity_poly.pdbx_strand_id
1 'polypeptide(L)'
;MPRILELKLSETARKELEAVRDRHPQPHMREKAAAILKIAAGSSGSEVARSGLLRRRDNDTIYRWVARYRANGIAGLAVRRGRGRKAAFSPSARDDS
;
A
#
# COMPACT_ATOMS: atom_id res chain seq x y z
N MET A 1 22.85 5.44 5.77
CA MET A 1 21.99 6.60 6.09
C MET A 1 20.56 6.27 5.71
N PRO A 2 19.60 6.15 6.66
CA PRO A 2 18.19 5.99 6.30
C PRO A 2 17.75 7.25 5.56
N ARG A 3 17.35 7.12 4.29
CA ARG A 3 16.79 8.24 3.52
C ARG A 3 15.43 8.56 4.13
N ILE A 4 15.30 9.74 4.71
CA ILE A 4 14.03 10.22 5.26
C ILE A 4 13.04 10.29 4.11
N LEU A 5 11.93 9.55 4.24
CA LEU A 5 10.89 9.50 3.23
C LEU A 5 9.91 10.64 3.50
N GLU A 6 10.13 11.80 2.90
CA GLU A 6 9.25 12.95 3.11
C GLU A 6 8.02 12.87 2.19
N LEU A 7 6.81 13.02 2.75
CA LEU A 7 5.56 13.07 1.98
C LEU A 7 4.75 14.28 2.41
N LYS A 8 4.60 15.27 1.52
CA LYS A 8 3.72 16.42 1.75
C LYS A 8 2.32 16.09 1.26
N LEU A 9 1.32 16.30 2.12
CA LEU A 9 -0.10 16.14 1.79
C LEU A 9 -0.76 17.52 1.73
N SER A 10 -1.67 17.72 0.78
CA SER A 10 -2.64 18.81 0.89
C SER A 10 -3.63 18.52 2.02
N GLU A 11 -4.28 19.56 2.54
CA GLU A 11 -5.29 19.40 3.58
C GLU A 11 -6.44 18.50 3.13
N THR A 12 -6.88 18.61 1.87
CA THR A 12 -7.88 17.73 1.28
C THR A 12 -7.41 16.27 1.26
N ALA A 13 -6.20 16.01 0.75
CA ALA A 13 -5.64 14.66 0.67
C ALA A 13 -5.47 14.02 2.07
N ARG A 14 -5.09 14.83 3.06
CA ARG A 14 -5.01 14.41 4.46
C ARG A 14 -6.38 13.99 4.99
N LYS A 15 -7.42 14.81 4.81
CA LYS A 15 -8.80 14.50 5.26
C LYS A 15 -9.35 13.24 4.59
N GLU A 16 -9.09 13.05 3.30
CA GLU A 16 -9.51 11.83 2.60
C GLU A 16 -8.82 10.58 3.17
N LEU A 17 -7.51 10.66 3.45
CA LEU A 17 -6.77 9.57 4.09
C LEU A 17 -7.27 9.27 5.51
N GLU A 18 -7.60 10.30 6.29
CA GLU A 18 -8.19 10.15 7.63
C GLU A 18 -9.56 9.45 7.53
N ALA A 19 -10.42 9.86 6.59
CA ALA A 19 -11.70 9.18 6.35
C ALA A 19 -11.52 7.71 5.96
N VAL A 20 -10.55 7.40 5.09
CA VAL A 20 -10.21 6.01 4.73
C VAL A 20 -9.70 5.23 5.95
N ARG A 21 -8.79 5.81 6.73
CA ARG A 21 -8.24 5.18 7.95
C ARG A 21 -9.36 4.81 8.92
N ASP A 22 -10.33 5.69 9.12
CA ASP A 22 -11.32 5.56 10.18
C ASP A 22 -12.51 4.70 9.77
N ARG A 23 -12.93 4.75 8.50
CA ARG A 23 -14.24 4.22 8.07
C ARG A 23 -14.19 3.17 6.97
N HIS A 24 -13.05 2.98 6.28
CA HIS A 24 -13.02 2.11 5.12
C HIS A 24 -13.29 0.64 5.51
N PRO A 25 -14.17 -0.10 4.81
CA PRO A 25 -14.57 -1.46 5.21
C PRO A 25 -13.39 -2.45 5.19
N GLN A 26 -12.48 -2.32 4.22
CA GLN A 26 -11.32 -3.21 4.07
C GLN A 26 -10.20 -2.85 5.06
N PRO A 27 -9.77 -3.78 5.95
CA PRO A 27 -8.72 -3.51 6.95
C PRO A 27 -7.38 -3.08 6.35
N HIS A 28 -6.99 -3.65 5.22
CA HIS A 28 -5.72 -3.31 4.57
C HIS A 28 -5.69 -1.88 4.03
N MET A 29 -6.85 -1.29 3.71
CA MET A 29 -6.92 0.11 3.29
C MET A 29 -6.72 1.03 4.49
N ARG A 30 -7.33 0.71 5.64
CA ARG A 30 -7.14 1.46 6.89
C ARG A 30 -5.67 1.45 7.32
N GLU A 31 -5.04 0.28 7.28
CA GLU A 31 -3.61 0.13 7.61
C GLU A 31 -2.71 0.97 6.69
N LYS A 32 -2.94 0.90 5.38
CA LYS A 32 -2.15 1.67 4.41
C LYS A 32 -2.35 3.17 4.58
N ALA A 33 -3.58 3.64 4.77
CA ALA A 33 -3.86 5.04 5.02
C ALA A 33 -3.18 5.54 6.30
N ALA A 34 -3.22 4.75 7.38
CA ALA A 34 -2.49 5.06 8.62
C ALA A 34 -0.98 5.18 8.38
N ALA A 35 -0.38 4.30 7.58
CA ALA A 35 1.04 4.38 7.23
C ALA A 35 1.36 5.69 6.50
N ILE A 36 0.58 6.07 5.48
CA ILE A 36 0.78 7.29 4.70
C ILE A 36 0.67 8.55 5.60
N LEU A 37 -0.34 8.61 6.47
CA LEU A 37 -0.52 9.73 7.40
C LEU A 37 0.67 9.89 8.36
N LYS A 38 1.22 8.78 8.88
CA LYS A 38 2.38 8.83 9.80
C LYS A 38 3.65 9.31 9.11
N ILE A 39 3.90 8.84 7.88
CA ILE A 39 5.02 9.34 7.07
C ILE A 39 4.85 10.84 6.79
N ALA A 40 3.64 11.27 6.45
CA ALA A 40 3.36 12.69 6.21
C ALA A 40 3.51 13.56 7.48
N ALA A 41 3.30 12.97 8.65
CA ALA A 41 3.56 13.60 9.94
C ALA A 41 5.04 13.60 10.36
N GLY A 42 5.94 13.05 9.54
CA GLY A 42 7.39 13.07 9.77
C GLY A 42 7.99 11.78 10.32
N SER A 43 7.19 10.74 10.60
CA SER A 43 7.74 9.44 11.01
C SER A 43 8.56 8.82 9.88
N SER A 44 9.62 8.08 10.24
CA SER A 44 10.41 7.35 9.24
C SER A 44 9.71 6.08 8.76
N GLY A 45 10.02 5.63 7.54
CA GLY A 45 9.52 4.35 7.01
C GLY A 45 9.78 3.17 7.95
N SER A 46 10.98 3.12 8.54
CA SER A 46 11.39 2.05 9.46
C SER A 46 10.66 2.08 10.80
N GLU A 47 10.38 3.27 11.33
CA GLU A 47 9.58 3.44 12.55
C GLU A 47 8.14 2.99 12.32
N VAL A 48 7.53 3.44 11.21
CA VAL A 48 6.18 3.04 10.83
C VAL A 48 6.08 1.52 10.66
N ALA A 49 7.07 0.90 10.03
CA ALA A 49 7.14 -0.55 9.82
C ALA A 49 7.26 -1.34 11.14
N ARG A 50 8.05 -0.83 12.11
CA ARG A 50 8.39 -1.56 13.34
C ARG A 50 7.36 -1.41 14.47
N SER A 51 6.76 -0.23 14.60
CA SER A 51 5.87 0.10 15.72
C SER A 51 4.72 1.06 15.35
N GLY A 52 4.74 1.66 14.16
CA GLY A 52 3.68 2.58 13.74
C GLY A 52 2.41 1.92 13.21
N LEU A 53 2.31 0.60 13.13
CA LEU A 53 1.12 -0.11 12.66
C LEU A 53 0.72 -1.23 13.62
N LEU A 54 -0.52 -1.71 13.51
CA LEU A 54 -1.05 -2.80 14.34
C LEU A 54 -0.19 -4.07 14.26
N ARG A 55 0.40 -4.33 13.08
CA ARG A 55 1.32 -5.44 12.87
C ARG A 55 2.62 -4.90 12.31
N ARG A 56 3.73 -5.51 12.72
CA ARG A 56 5.04 -5.26 12.13
C ARG A 56 5.01 -5.55 10.64
N ARG A 57 5.64 -4.67 9.87
CA ARG A 57 5.83 -4.80 8.43
C ARG A 57 7.30 -4.71 8.08
N ASP A 58 7.61 -5.14 6.88
CA ASP A 58 8.90 -4.91 6.27
C ASP A 58 9.00 -3.46 5.75
N ASN A 59 10.18 -2.84 5.85
CA ASN A 59 10.40 -1.46 5.42
C ASN A 59 10.06 -1.25 3.94
N ASP A 60 10.39 -2.21 3.06
CA ASP A 60 10.13 -2.13 1.62
C ASP A 60 8.63 -2.16 1.33
N THR A 61 7.84 -2.75 2.22
CA THR A 61 6.38 -2.70 2.12
C THR A 61 5.86 -1.29 2.31
N ILE A 62 6.40 -0.55 3.28
CA ILE A 62 6.03 0.85 3.52
C ILE A 62 6.46 1.72 2.34
N TYR A 63 7.71 1.55 1.86
CA TYR A 63 8.20 2.30 0.69
C TYR A 63 7.36 2.05 -0.56
N ARG A 64 6.95 0.80 -0.79
CA ARG A 64 6.07 0.44 -1.90
C ARG A 64 4.68 1.06 -1.78
N TRP A 65 4.12 1.18 -0.58
CA TRP A 65 2.83 1.85 -0.39
C TRP A 65 2.94 3.34 -0.68
N VAL A 66 4.00 4.00 -0.21
CA VAL A 66 4.24 5.42 -0.47
C VAL A 66 4.47 5.68 -1.95
N ALA A 67 5.26 4.86 -2.64
CA ALA A 67 5.46 4.96 -4.08
C ALA A 67 4.13 4.84 -4.86
N ARG A 68 3.27 3.89 -4.47
CA ARG A 68 1.96 3.72 -5.11
C ARG A 68 1.01 4.87 -4.83
N TYR A 69 1.02 5.40 -3.61
CA TYR A 69 0.22 6.56 -3.24
C TYR A 69 0.65 7.80 -4.02
N ARG A 70 1.95 8.07 -4.13
CA ARG A 70 2.45 9.18 -4.96
C ARG A 70 2.02 9.07 -6.42
N ALA A 71 1.98 7.86 -6.96
CA ALA A 71 1.63 7.63 -8.36
C ALA A 71 0.12 7.65 -8.64
N ASN A 72 -0.75 7.26 -7.69
CA ASN A 72 -2.18 7.05 -7.96
C ASN A 72 -3.11 7.50 -6.82
N GLY A 73 -2.62 8.26 -5.85
CA GLY A 73 -3.35 8.61 -4.64
C GLY A 73 -3.87 7.39 -3.87
N ILE A 74 -5.06 7.53 -3.27
CA ILE A 74 -5.73 6.48 -2.49
C ILE A 74 -5.98 5.22 -3.33
N ALA A 75 -6.28 5.37 -4.63
CA ALA A 75 -6.49 4.23 -5.53
C ALA A 75 -5.24 3.34 -5.64
N GLY A 76 -4.04 3.92 -5.48
CA GLY A 76 -2.78 3.18 -5.43
C GLY A 76 -2.62 2.28 -4.20
N LEU A 77 -3.37 2.53 -3.13
CA LEU A 77 -3.35 1.73 -1.91
C LEU A 77 -4.20 0.46 -2.04
N ALA A 78 -5.18 0.43 -2.95
CA ALA A 78 -5.99 -0.75 -3.18
C ALA A 78 -5.15 -1.93 -3.73
N VAL A 79 -5.57 -3.16 -3.43
CA VAL A 79 -5.01 -4.34 -4.10
C VAL A 79 -5.60 -4.40 -5.52
N ARG A 80 -4.77 -4.19 -6.55
CA ARG A 80 -5.22 -4.34 -7.95
C ARG A 80 -5.69 -5.78 -8.19
N ARG A 81 -6.89 -5.93 -8.77
CA ARG A 81 -7.37 -7.23 -9.28
C ARG A 81 -6.39 -7.73 -10.36
N GLY A 82 -6.07 -9.03 -10.35
CA GLY A 82 -5.21 -9.67 -11.36
C GLY A 82 -3.76 -9.98 -10.94
N ARG A 83 -3.39 -9.88 -9.66
CA ARG A 83 -2.05 -10.26 -9.18
C ARG A 83 -1.87 -11.78 -8.94
N GLY A 84 -2.52 -12.60 -9.75
CA GLY A 84 -2.31 -14.05 -9.81
C GLY A 84 -1.38 -14.39 -10.97
N ARG A 85 -0.50 -15.39 -10.80
CA ARG A 85 0.25 -15.98 -11.91
C ARG A 85 -0.79 -16.48 -12.93
N LYS A 86 -0.66 -16.13 -14.21
CA LYS A 86 -1.46 -16.79 -15.26
C LYS A 86 -1.23 -18.31 -15.12
N ALA A 87 -2.30 -19.10 -15.12
CA ALA A 87 -2.18 -20.54 -15.05
C ALA A 87 -1.27 -21.04 -16.19
N ALA A 88 -0.33 -21.95 -15.89
CA ALA A 88 0.63 -22.48 -16.85
C ALA A 88 0.07 -23.65 -17.70
N PHE A 89 -1.25 -23.83 -17.72
CA PHE A 89 -1.87 -24.98 -18.36
C PHE A 89 -2.46 -24.59 -19.72
N SER A 90 -1.83 -25.09 -20.78
CA SER A 90 -2.41 -25.20 -22.12
C SER A 90 -2.55 -26.69 -22.43
N PRO A 91 -3.77 -27.25 -22.55
CA PRO A 91 -3.93 -28.64 -22.96
C PRO A 91 -3.49 -28.76 -24.42
N SER A 92 -2.45 -29.56 -24.68
CA SER A 92 -2.14 -30.02 -26.03
C SER A 92 -3.29 -30.91 -26.49
N ALA A 93 -3.97 -30.52 -27.57
CA ALA A 93 -4.92 -31.41 -28.22
C ALA A 93 -4.16 -32.69 -28.64
N ARG A 94 -4.66 -33.85 -28.22
CA ARG A 94 -4.25 -35.14 -28.79
C ARG A 94 -4.92 -35.23 -30.15
N ASP A 95 -4.13 -35.28 -31.22
CA ASP A 95 -4.57 -35.84 -32.49
C ASP A 95 -4.63 -37.36 -32.30
N ASP A 96 -5.84 -37.91 -32.21
CA ASP A 96 -6.09 -39.34 -32.36
C ASP A 96 -6.22 -39.63 -33.87
N SER A 97 -5.35 -40.52 -34.38
CA SER A 97 -5.45 -41.15 -35.70
C SER A 97 -5.95 -42.58 -35.56
#